data_AF-A0A483AX25-F1
#
_entry.id   AF-A0A483AX25-F1
#
_cell.length_a   1.000
_cell.length_b   1.000
_cell.length_c   1.000
_cell.angle_alpha   90.00
_cell.angle_beta   90.00
_cell.angle_gamma   90.00
#
_symmetry.space_group_name_H-M   'P 1'
#
loop_
_entity.id
_entity.type
_entity.pdbx_description
1 polymer ?
#
loop_
_entity_poly.entity_id
_entity_poly.type
_entity_poly.pdbx_seq_one_letter_code
_entity_poly.pdbx_strand_id
1 'polypeptide(L)'
;TLDKDIILANVGSNKVIVAGQEFLLTGVNGATTNTLDFVYTVQANDKISAQDFDIDGADDIVLTDVKDVDGNSINFSSITDSVALSNESLDTDLMIGGGNKITHTNGGVYEKTASAGWNADVASSKGFINDGYVIAKLGNTGRVMLGLSSDDSSDSYRSIDYALYADSGIGNKFVIYESSVRKRDTSVVYAAGDYMKVTRSGTQIKYYHIKASDGPHAKGTLLYTSSKTSNANTKLFLDSSFHDVGAKLAEMQIFSGKNLPFSVDVGAPKPIANAWHIDSGAANSKGVFTIGDEIKLTLTIDEAVTLAKVGSNKIIVAGKEFLLTGANGTLTNTLVFTYTVKINDTVGNKFFNINGKNSIFLSDIVDGDGNTIDLSSITSPVKLSNESLDTDLTIGGGNKITHTNGGVYEKTASAGWNADVASSKGFINDGYVIAKLGNTGRVMLGLSSDNTDSSYTSIDYALYADSGIGNKFIIYESSGKKRNTGVVYVAGDYMKVARSGTQIKYYHIKASDGP
;
A
#
# COMPACT_ATOMS: atom_id res chain seq x y z
N THR A 1 12.19 34.82 2.86
CA THR A 1 13.41 35.39 2.25
C THR A 1 13.65 36.77 2.81
N LEU A 2 14.91 37.12 3.03
CA LEU A 2 15.41 38.37 3.63
C LEU A 2 16.11 39.21 2.56
N ASP A 3 16.25 40.51 2.83
CA ASP A 3 16.94 41.46 1.95
C ASP A 3 18.47 41.37 2.04
N LYS A 4 18.98 40.68 3.07
CA LYS A 4 20.40 40.48 3.34
C LYS A 4 20.71 39.04 3.72
N ASP A 5 21.97 38.69 3.54
CA ASP A 5 22.52 37.41 4.00
C ASP A 5 22.64 37.38 5.54
N ILE A 6 22.29 36.22 6.09
CA ILE A 6 22.37 35.86 7.50
C ILE A 6 23.21 34.60 7.67
N ILE A 7 23.72 34.40 8.88
CA ILE A 7 24.41 33.20 9.30
C ILE A 7 23.40 32.33 10.07
N LEU A 8 23.16 31.12 9.58
CA LEU A 8 22.29 30.16 10.27
C LEU A 8 22.91 29.73 11.60
N ALA A 9 22.09 29.69 12.64
CA ALA A 9 22.47 29.17 13.95
C ALA A 9 21.26 28.44 14.55
N ASN A 10 21.52 27.56 15.52
CA ASN A 10 20.49 26.80 16.25
C ASN A 10 19.43 26.13 15.35
N VAL A 11 19.87 25.62 14.19
CA VAL A 11 19.06 24.78 13.28
C VAL A 11 18.47 23.60 14.09
N GLY A 12 17.17 23.35 13.92
CA GLY A 12 16.41 22.35 14.67
C GLY A 12 15.88 22.80 16.04
N SER A 13 16.27 23.98 16.54
CA SER A 13 15.71 24.58 17.77
C SER A 13 14.92 25.85 17.49
N ASN A 14 15.37 26.62 16.51
CA ASN A 14 14.63 27.76 15.97
C ASN A 14 13.37 27.30 15.27
N LYS A 15 12.25 28.02 15.44
CA LYS A 15 10.94 27.56 14.97
C LYS A 15 10.00 28.69 14.56
N VAL A 16 9.01 28.33 13.76
CA VAL A 16 7.80 29.13 13.54
C VAL A 16 6.61 28.29 13.98
N ILE A 17 5.66 28.90 14.67
CA ILE A 17 4.41 28.26 15.07
C ILE A 17 3.36 28.60 14.01
N VAL A 18 2.78 27.58 13.40
CA VAL A 18 1.72 27.74 12.39
C VAL A 18 0.65 26.70 12.62
N ALA A 19 -0.63 27.10 12.64
CA ALA A 19 -1.76 26.21 12.95
C ALA A 19 -1.57 25.42 14.27
N GLY A 20 -0.91 26.02 15.26
CA GLY A 20 -0.58 25.38 16.54
C GLY A 20 0.53 24.32 16.47
N GLN A 21 1.27 24.22 15.36
CA GLN A 21 2.37 23.27 15.15
C GLN A 21 3.72 23.98 15.05
N GLU A 22 4.78 23.33 15.53
CA GLU A 22 6.14 23.88 15.52
C GLU A 22 6.91 23.45 14.25
N PHE A 23 7.10 24.38 13.33
CA PHE A 23 7.94 24.21 12.15
C PHE A 23 9.38 24.53 12.51
N LEU A 24 10.29 23.58 12.37
CA LEU A 24 11.68 23.73 12.80
C LEU A 24 12.56 24.25 11.66
N LEU A 25 13.46 25.16 11.98
CA LEU A 25 14.45 25.69 11.03
C LEU A 25 15.36 24.57 10.54
N THR A 26 15.55 24.51 9.23
CA THR A 26 16.42 23.55 8.54
C THR A 26 17.67 24.24 7.99
N GLY A 27 18.63 23.44 7.49
CA GLY A 27 19.88 23.93 6.93
C GLY A 27 21.12 23.47 7.72
N VAL A 28 22.21 24.22 7.62
CA VAL A 28 23.48 23.89 8.28
C VAL A 28 23.93 25.10 9.12
N ASN A 29 24.19 24.88 10.41
CA ASN A 29 24.72 25.92 11.28
C ASN A 29 26.04 26.49 10.72
N GLY A 30 26.17 27.82 10.73
CA GLY A 30 27.29 28.56 10.17
C GLY A 30 27.20 28.85 8.68
N ALA A 31 26.19 28.32 7.96
CA ALA A 31 25.99 28.62 6.56
C ALA A 31 25.42 30.04 6.37
N THR A 32 25.85 30.71 5.31
CA THR A 32 25.35 32.02 4.90
C THR A 32 24.22 31.85 3.88
N THR A 33 23.08 32.50 4.11
CA THR A 33 21.89 32.43 3.25
C THR A 33 21.05 33.69 3.42
N ASN A 34 20.21 34.03 2.45
CA ASN A 34 19.16 35.05 2.60
C ASN A 34 17.76 34.42 2.78
N THR A 35 17.68 33.10 2.93
CA THR A 35 16.40 32.38 3.04
C THR A 35 16.43 31.47 4.27
N LEU A 36 15.33 31.48 5.03
CA LEU A 36 15.09 30.61 6.18
C LEU A 36 14.01 29.60 5.79
N ASP A 37 14.34 28.33 5.84
CA ASP A 37 13.42 27.24 5.49
C ASP A 37 13.02 26.48 6.76
N PHE A 38 11.72 26.50 7.07
CA PHE A 38 11.15 25.79 8.23
C PHE A 38 10.33 24.60 7.75
N VAL A 39 10.48 23.46 8.42
CA VAL A 39 9.81 22.20 8.06
C VAL A 39 9.06 21.64 9.25
N TYR A 40 7.86 21.13 8.97
CA TYR A 40 7.10 20.27 9.85
C TYR A 40 6.70 19.01 9.09
N THR A 41 6.83 17.85 9.72
CA THR A 41 6.36 16.58 9.16
C THR A 41 4.98 16.29 9.72
N VAL A 42 3.97 16.30 8.85
CA VAL A 42 2.58 16.02 9.21
C VAL A 42 2.45 14.63 9.83
N GLN A 43 1.78 14.55 10.98
CA GLN A 43 1.51 13.34 11.73
C GLN A 43 0.05 12.88 11.53
N ALA A 44 -0.19 11.59 11.75
CA ALA A 44 -1.54 11.06 11.72
C ALA A 44 -2.43 11.76 12.77
N ASN A 45 -3.59 12.27 12.34
CA ASN A 45 -4.57 13.06 13.10
C ASN A 45 -4.23 14.54 13.32
N ASP A 46 -3.20 15.07 12.67
CA ASP A 46 -3.02 16.52 12.62
C ASP A 46 -4.25 17.19 12.01
N LYS A 47 -4.77 18.20 12.71
CA LYS A 47 -5.89 19.04 12.25
C LYS A 47 -5.34 20.37 11.73
N ILE A 48 -4.44 20.29 10.76
CA ILE A 48 -3.89 21.48 10.11
C ILE A 48 -4.87 21.86 9.00
N SER A 49 -5.54 23.01 9.16
CA SER A 49 -6.35 23.58 8.09
C SER A 49 -5.61 24.74 7.45
N ALA A 50 -5.80 24.96 6.15
CA ALA A 50 -5.22 26.11 5.46
C ALA A 50 -5.76 27.46 5.96
N GLN A 51 -6.85 27.46 6.73
CA GLN A 51 -7.41 28.67 7.37
C GLN A 51 -6.67 29.03 8.66
N ASP A 52 -5.94 28.07 9.26
CA ASP A 52 -5.16 28.28 10.49
C ASP A 52 -3.66 28.48 10.18
N PHE A 53 -3.30 28.57 8.90
CA PHE A 53 -1.91 28.60 8.42
C PHE A 53 -1.40 30.03 8.27
N ASP A 54 -1.72 30.87 9.24
CA ASP A 54 -1.31 32.26 9.32
C ASP A 54 -0.10 32.41 10.26
N ILE A 55 0.81 33.32 9.91
CA ILE A 55 1.79 33.88 10.83
C ILE A 55 1.22 35.24 11.22
N ASP A 56 0.61 35.31 12.40
CA ASP A 56 -0.17 36.46 12.88
C ASP A 56 0.74 37.58 13.39
N GLY A 57 2.00 37.27 13.71
CA GLY A 57 2.99 38.28 14.06
C GLY A 57 4.36 37.73 14.45
N ALA A 58 5.21 38.61 14.98
CA ALA A 58 6.56 38.26 15.41
C ALA A 58 6.59 37.23 16.57
N ASP A 59 5.50 37.10 17.33
CA ASP A 59 5.38 36.16 18.44
C ASP A 59 5.30 34.69 17.97
N ASP A 60 4.89 34.44 16.73
CA ASP A 60 4.86 33.11 16.13
C ASP A 60 6.25 32.65 15.68
N ILE A 61 7.25 33.55 15.70
CA ILE A 61 8.61 33.28 15.23
C ILE A 61 9.57 33.27 16.42
N VAL A 62 10.16 32.10 16.69
CA VAL A 62 11.16 31.94 17.74
C VAL A 62 12.53 31.69 17.10
N LEU A 63 13.30 32.76 16.94
CA LEU A 63 14.69 32.72 16.50
C LEU A 63 15.66 33.12 17.62
N THR A 64 16.70 32.32 17.76
CA THR A 64 17.83 32.52 18.67
C THR A 64 19.13 32.46 17.88
N ASP A 65 19.98 33.46 18.08
CA ASP A 65 21.33 33.59 17.50
C ASP A 65 21.47 33.56 15.97
N VAL A 66 20.37 33.60 15.21
CA VAL A 66 20.40 33.88 13.76
C VAL A 66 20.64 35.37 13.56
N LYS A 67 21.77 35.71 12.94
CA LYS A 67 22.25 37.09 12.81
C LYS A 67 22.78 37.35 11.40
N ASP A 68 22.78 38.61 10.98
CA ASP A 68 23.51 39.02 9.79
C ASP A 68 25.04 38.92 9.99
N VAL A 69 25.81 39.14 8.92
CA VAL A 69 27.27 39.11 8.95
C VAL A 69 27.89 40.17 9.88
N ASP A 70 27.12 41.20 10.23
CA ASP A 70 27.51 42.29 11.13
C ASP A 70 27.08 42.00 12.59
N GLY A 71 26.42 40.87 12.85
CA GLY A 71 25.98 40.43 14.18
C GLY A 71 24.62 40.97 14.63
N ASN A 72 23.85 41.60 13.73
CA ASN A 72 22.51 42.10 14.03
C ASN A 72 21.46 40.98 13.95
N SER A 73 20.52 41.00 14.88
CA SER A 73 19.35 40.13 14.82
C SER A 73 18.39 40.57 13.71
N ILE A 74 17.66 39.60 13.16
CA ILE A 74 16.64 39.86 12.13
C ILE A 74 15.51 40.70 12.74
N ASN A 75 15.10 41.75 12.03
CA ASN A 75 13.97 42.58 12.43
C ASN A 75 12.69 42.12 11.71
N PHE A 76 11.71 41.64 12.47
CA PHE A 76 10.39 41.23 11.95
C PHE A 76 9.31 42.31 12.07
N SER A 77 9.66 43.54 12.50
CA SER A 77 8.70 44.63 12.73
C SER A 77 7.94 45.10 11.49
N SER A 78 8.36 44.69 10.29
CA SER A 78 7.66 44.98 9.03
C SER A 78 6.58 43.96 8.67
N ILE A 79 6.49 42.83 9.37
CA ILE A 79 5.38 41.89 9.25
C ILE A 79 4.19 42.55 9.94
N THR A 80 3.29 43.14 9.14
CA THR A 80 2.16 43.94 9.62
C THR A 80 0.81 43.32 9.29
N ASP A 81 0.78 42.32 8.40
CA ASP A 81 -0.41 41.58 7.97
C ASP A 81 -0.09 40.08 7.95
N SER A 82 -1.09 39.23 8.23
CA SER A 82 -0.96 37.78 8.08
C SER A 82 -0.71 37.42 6.61
N VAL A 83 0.20 36.47 6.37
CA VAL A 83 0.36 35.88 5.03
C VAL A 83 -0.68 34.78 4.91
N ALA A 84 -1.89 35.14 4.48
CA ALA A 84 -2.95 34.17 4.20
C ALA A 84 -2.48 33.17 3.14
N LEU A 85 -2.23 31.92 3.57
CA LEU A 85 -1.94 30.78 2.70
C LEU A 85 -3.23 30.06 2.25
N SER A 86 -4.39 30.68 2.49
CA SER A 86 -5.70 30.11 2.19
C SER A 86 -5.94 29.96 0.69
N ASN A 87 -6.45 28.79 0.29
CA ASN A 87 -7.03 28.57 -1.04
C ASN A 87 -8.30 29.42 -1.17
N GLU A 88 -8.24 30.55 -1.87
CA GLU A 88 -9.48 31.19 -2.30
C GLU A 88 -10.08 30.36 -3.45
N SER A 89 -11.28 29.83 -3.22
CA SER A 89 -12.12 29.37 -4.34
C SER A 89 -12.34 30.57 -5.24
N LEU A 90 -11.84 30.49 -6.48
CA LEU A 90 -11.81 31.65 -7.36
C LEU A 90 -13.19 32.01 -7.90
N ASP A 91 -14.02 31.00 -8.09
CA ASP A 91 -15.31 31.13 -8.75
C ASP A 91 -16.32 30.17 -8.14
N THR A 92 -17.40 30.74 -7.62
CA THR A 92 -18.57 30.00 -7.11
C THR A 92 -19.73 30.00 -8.11
N ASP A 93 -19.66 30.85 -9.15
CA ASP A 93 -20.73 31.08 -10.10
C ASP A 93 -20.29 30.62 -11.50
N LEU A 94 -20.21 29.29 -11.68
CA LEU A 94 -19.84 28.70 -12.97
C LEU A 94 -20.90 28.97 -14.04
N MET A 95 -20.43 29.23 -15.26
CA MET A 95 -21.23 29.50 -16.44
C MET A 95 -21.64 28.18 -17.10
N ILE A 96 -22.88 28.13 -17.59
CA ILE A 96 -23.43 26.98 -18.31
C ILE A 96 -23.52 27.32 -19.80
N GLY A 97 -22.78 26.61 -20.64
CA GLY A 97 -22.93 26.66 -22.10
C GLY A 97 -23.77 25.49 -22.64
N GLY A 98 -23.98 25.44 -23.96
CA GLY A 98 -24.78 24.39 -24.59
C GLY A 98 -26.26 24.69 -24.78
N GLY A 99 -26.73 25.91 -24.51
CA GLY A 99 -28.17 26.18 -24.38
C GLY A 99 -28.77 25.43 -23.19
N ASN A 100 -30.10 25.45 -23.00
CA ASN A 100 -30.80 24.90 -21.81
C ASN A 100 -30.74 23.35 -21.67
N LYS A 101 -29.59 22.74 -21.89
CA LYS A 101 -29.29 21.30 -21.87
C LYS A 101 -28.61 20.84 -20.58
N ILE A 102 -28.26 21.77 -19.68
CA ILE A 102 -27.70 21.48 -18.35
C ILE A 102 -28.63 22.10 -17.31
N THR A 103 -28.93 21.35 -16.26
CA THR A 103 -29.58 21.88 -15.06
C THR A 103 -28.59 21.92 -13.92
N HIS A 104 -28.59 23.04 -13.19
CA HIS A 104 -27.88 23.19 -11.93
C HIS A 104 -28.88 23.11 -10.78
N THR A 105 -28.61 22.24 -9.80
CA THR A 105 -29.46 22.08 -8.60
C THR A 105 -28.76 22.63 -7.36
N ASN A 106 -29.53 22.97 -6.32
CA ASN A 106 -29.05 23.62 -5.07
C ASN A 106 -28.02 22.81 -4.23
N GLY A 107 -27.45 21.72 -4.76
CA GLY A 107 -26.33 20.98 -4.19
C GLY A 107 -25.04 21.06 -5.02
N GLY A 108 -24.92 22.01 -5.95
CA GLY A 108 -23.73 22.15 -6.80
C GLY A 108 -23.60 21.06 -7.86
N VAL A 109 -24.71 20.42 -8.25
CA VAL A 109 -24.74 19.35 -9.25
C VAL A 109 -25.17 19.91 -10.60
N TYR A 110 -24.34 19.69 -11.61
CA TYR A 110 -24.59 19.98 -13.01
C TYR A 110 -24.92 18.68 -13.74
N GLU A 111 -26.13 18.61 -14.31
CA GLU A 111 -26.65 17.42 -15.00
C GLU A 111 -27.04 17.77 -16.43
N LYS A 112 -26.58 16.97 -17.40
CA LYS A 112 -27.04 17.08 -18.78
C LYS A 112 -28.44 16.50 -18.92
N THR A 113 -29.40 17.28 -19.40
CA THR A 113 -30.82 16.90 -19.47
C THR A 113 -31.33 16.63 -20.88
N ALA A 114 -30.62 17.08 -21.92
CA ALA A 114 -31.08 16.95 -23.30
C ALA A 114 -29.95 16.70 -24.30
N SER A 115 -30.30 16.00 -25.38
CA SER A 115 -29.49 15.76 -26.60
C SER A 115 -28.08 15.22 -26.34
N ALA A 116 -27.90 13.90 -26.47
CA ALA A 116 -26.60 13.26 -26.36
C ALA A 116 -25.57 13.85 -27.36
N GLY A 117 -24.31 13.96 -26.93
CA GLY A 117 -23.20 14.56 -27.67
C GLY A 117 -22.45 15.61 -26.85
N TRP A 118 -21.22 15.89 -27.24
CA TRP A 118 -20.35 16.93 -26.63
C TRP A 118 -20.78 18.34 -27.08
N ASN A 119 -21.92 18.80 -26.55
CA ASN A 119 -22.61 20.02 -26.95
C ASN A 119 -23.21 20.79 -25.74
N ALA A 120 -22.61 20.58 -24.57
CA ALA A 120 -22.91 21.29 -23.33
C ALA A 120 -21.72 21.15 -22.36
N ASP A 121 -21.49 22.21 -21.62
CA ASP A 121 -20.32 22.43 -20.79
C ASP A 121 -20.70 23.26 -19.55
N VAL A 122 -19.75 23.32 -18.64
CA VAL A 122 -19.74 24.20 -17.47
C VAL A 122 -18.33 24.75 -17.34
N ALA A 123 -18.19 26.07 -17.38
CA ALA A 123 -16.90 26.75 -17.37
C ALA A 123 -16.85 27.84 -16.28
N SER A 124 -15.65 28.17 -15.79
CA SER A 124 -15.47 29.28 -14.85
C SER A 124 -15.36 30.62 -15.60
N SER A 125 -15.95 31.67 -15.03
CA SER A 125 -15.74 33.06 -15.47
C SER A 125 -14.39 33.63 -15.02
N LYS A 126 -13.83 33.08 -13.93
CA LYS A 126 -12.53 33.47 -13.37
C LYS A 126 -11.52 32.33 -13.47
N GLY A 127 -10.35 32.67 -14.00
CA GLY A 127 -9.21 31.77 -14.13
C GLY A 127 -8.00 32.21 -13.31
N PHE A 128 -6.98 31.36 -13.24
CA PHE A 128 -5.73 31.60 -12.51
C PHE A 128 -4.50 31.70 -13.43
N ILE A 129 -3.51 32.47 -12.98
CA ILE A 129 -2.13 32.48 -13.50
C ILE A 129 -1.23 31.79 -12.47
N ASN A 130 -0.06 31.28 -12.89
CA ASN A 130 0.81 30.43 -12.08
C ASN A 130 0.10 29.15 -11.60
N ASP A 131 0.29 28.72 -10.36
CA ASP A 131 -0.21 27.41 -9.95
C ASP A 131 -1.70 27.45 -9.55
N GLY A 132 -2.34 26.30 -9.71
CA GLY A 132 -3.76 26.16 -9.42
C GLY A 132 -4.30 24.83 -9.93
N TYR A 133 -5.55 24.56 -9.61
CA TYR A 133 -6.19 23.31 -10.00
C TYR A 133 -7.70 23.46 -10.11
N VAL A 134 -8.28 22.51 -10.82
CA VAL A 134 -9.72 22.29 -10.89
C VAL A 134 -10.04 20.90 -10.36
N ILE A 135 -11.17 20.78 -9.69
CA ILE A 135 -11.67 19.53 -9.13
C ILE A 135 -13.17 19.44 -9.35
N ALA A 136 -13.67 18.24 -9.62
CA ALA A 136 -15.09 17.95 -9.64
C ALA A 136 -15.36 16.51 -9.21
N LYS A 137 -16.51 16.30 -8.58
CA LYS A 137 -17.02 15.00 -8.18
C LYS A 137 -17.85 14.38 -9.30
N LEU A 138 -17.59 13.11 -9.58
CA LEU A 138 -18.37 12.31 -10.53
C LEU A 138 -19.71 11.95 -9.91
N GLY A 139 -20.81 12.51 -10.43
CA GLY A 139 -22.14 12.23 -9.89
C GLY A 139 -22.71 10.87 -10.32
N ASN A 140 -22.30 10.37 -11.49
CA ASN A 140 -22.65 9.04 -12.00
C ASN A 140 -21.63 8.57 -13.05
N THR A 141 -21.91 7.43 -13.69
CA THR A 141 -21.07 6.85 -14.76
C THR A 141 -21.49 7.33 -16.16
N GLY A 142 -21.88 8.60 -16.32
CA GLY A 142 -22.07 9.21 -17.64
C GLY A 142 -20.74 9.75 -18.18
N ARG A 143 -20.59 9.86 -19.50
CA ARG A 143 -19.36 10.43 -20.10
C ARG A 143 -19.27 11.94 -19.89
N VAL A 144 -18.21 12.36 -19.18
CA VAL A 144 -17.89 13.76 -18.87
C VAL A 144 -16.40 14.03 -19.00
N MET A 145 -16.03 15.26 -19.34
CA MET A 145 -14.66 15.75 -19.26
C MET A 145 -14.58 16.92 -18.28
N LEU A 146 -13.49 16.99 -17.53
CA LEU A 146 -13.10 18.13 -16.69
C LEU A 146 -11.67 18.51 -17.04
N GLY A 147 -11.38 19.79 -17.16
CA GLY A 147 -10.04 20.22 -17.49
C GLY A 147 -9.75 21.68 -17.28
N LEU A 148 -8.56 22.05 -17.75
CA LEU A 148 -8.08 23.41 -17.82
C LEU A 148 -8.10 23.86 -19.28
N SER A 149 -8.60 25.07 -19.54
CA SER A 149 -8.54 25.71 -20.85
C SER A 149 -8.02 27.15 -20.75
N SER A 150 -7.37 27.65 -21.80
CA SER A 150 -6.93 29.04 -21.89
C SER A 150 -8.03 29.98 -22.41
N ASP A 151 -9.00 29.42 -23.14
CA ASP A 151 -10.28 30.04 -23.49
C ASP A 151 -11.40 28.99 -23.48
N ASP A 152 -12.63 29.45 -23.29
CA ASP A 152 -13.83 28.63 -23.52
C ASP A 152 -14.47 29.07 -24.84
N SER A 153 -13.92 28.56 -25.94
CA SER A 153 -14.35 28.91 -27.29
C SER A 153 -15.56 28.09 -27.79
N SER A 154 -15.97 27.04 -27.07
CA SER A 154 -17.13 26.22 -27.42
C SER A 154 -17.54 25.24 -26.32
N ASP A 155 -18.82 24.87 -26.30
CA ASP A 155 -19.42 23.86 -25.40
C ASP A 155 -18.93 22.39 -25.57
N SER A 156 -17.88 22.18 -26.36
CA SER A 156 -17.37 20.87 -26.75
C SER A 156 -16.01 20.63 -26.12
N TYR A 157 -15.68 19.38 -25.78
CA TYR A 157 -14.35 18.99 -25.28
C TYR A 157 -13.17 19.45 -26.14
N ARG A 158 -13.43 19.89 -27.37
CA ARG A 158 -12.43 20.39 -28.30
C ARG A 158 -11.78 21.71 -27.88
N SER A 159 -12.48 22.55 -27.10
CA SER A 159 -11.93 23.78 -26.51
C SER A 159 -10.99 23.51 -25.33
N ILE A 160 -11.15 22.37 -24.66
CA ILE A 160 -10.38 22.04 -23.46
C ILE A 160 -8.92 21.74 -23.81
N ASP A 161 -7.99 22.54 -23.28
CA ASP A 161 -6.56 22.36 -23.49
C ASP A 161 -6.01 21.11 -22.81
N TYR A 162 -6.47 20.83 -21.59
CA TYR A 162 -6.00 19.75 -20.73
C TYR A 162 -7.18 19.04 -20.07
N ALA A 163 -7.70 18.00 -20.70
CA ALA A 163 -8.91 17.30 -20.29
C ALA A 163 -8.63 15.92 -19.65
N LEU A 164 -9.22 15.69 -18.48
CA LEU A 164 -9.43 14.38 -17.90
C LEU A 164 -10.82 13.90 -18.33
N TYR A 165 -10.89 12.77 -19.03
CA TYR A 165 -12.13 12.20 -19.54
C TYR A 165 -12.52 10.96 -18.72
N ALA A 166 -13.69 11.02 -18.07
CA ALA A 166 -14.33 9.88 -17.43
C ALA A 166 -15.16 9.11 -18.48
N ASP A 167 -14.61 8.02 -19.01
CA ASP A 167 -15.24 7.25 -20.10
C ASP A 167 -15.94 6.01 -19.58
N SER A 168 -17.27 6.07 -19.48
CA SER A 168 -18.08 4.91 -19.11
C SER A 168 -18.25 3.90 -20.24
N GLY A 169 -18.02 4.30 -21.50
CA GLY A 169 -18.09 3.44 -22.67
C GLY A 169 -16.99 2.37 -22.74
N ILE A 170 -15.93 2.51 -21.94
CA ILE A 170 -14.79 1.58 -21.88
C ILE A 170 -14.61 0.92 -20.49
N GLY A 171 -15.71 0.85 -19.73
CA GLY A 171 -15.71 0.24 -18.39
C GLY A 171 -15.29 1.21 -17.29
N ASN A 172 -15.82 2.44 -17.33
CA ASN A 172 -15.59 3.49 -16.34
C ASN A 172 -14.10 3.80 -16.11
N LYS A 173 -13.36 4.12 -17.18
CA LYS A 173 -11.92 4.41 -17.09
C LYS A 173 -11.60 5.86 -17.39
N PHE A 174 -10.51 6.34 -16.80
CA PHE A 174 -9.98 7.65 -17.16
C PHE A 174 -9.12 7.61 -18.42
N VAL A 175 -9.35 8.58 -19.30
CA VAL A 175 -8.56 8.83 -20.51
C VAL A 175 -8.09 10.28 -20.50
N ILE A 176 -6.86 10.53 -20.94
CA ILE A 176 -6.32 11.89 -21.06
C ILE A 176 -6.49 12.40 -22.49
N TYR A 177 -7.03 13.61 -22.62
CA TYR A 177 -7.08 14.37 -23.85
C TYR A 177 -6.36 15.71 -23.66
N GLU A 178 -5.57 16.12 -24.64
CA GLU A 178 -4.93 17.43 -24.65
C GLU A 178 -5.14 18.07 -26.01
N SER A 179 -5.73 19.27 -26.02
CA SER A 179 -6.12 20.00 -27.24
C SER A 179 -6.82 19.09 -28.25
N SER A 180 -7.92 18.46 -27.84
CA SER A 180 -8.71 17.47 -28.62
C SER A 180 -8.03 16.13 -28.95
N VAL A 181 -6.75 15.91 -28.61
CA VAL A 181 -6.02 14.69 -29.00
C VAL A 181 -5.94 13.72 -27.82
N ARG A 182 -6.38 12.47 -28.03
CA ARG A 182 -6.23 11.38 -27.06
C ARG A 182 -4.74 11.11 -26.80
N LYS A 183 -4.31 11.18 -25.55
CA LYS A 183 -2.92 10.97 -25.13
C LYS A 183 -2.69 9.62 -24.47
N ARG A 184 -3.54 9.25 -23.52
CA ARG A 184 -3.31 8.08 -22.68
C ARG A 184 -4.60 7.46 -22.19
N ASP A 185 -4.69 6.14 -22.29
CA ASP A 185 -5.60 5.34 -21.47
C ASP A 185 -4.90 5.04 -20.15
N THR A 186 -5.48 5.48 -19.03
CA THR A 186 -4.84 5.31 -17.73
C THR A 186 -5.01 3.89 -17.18
N SER A 187 -5.95 3.11 -17.73
CA SER A 187 -6.44 1.85 -17.16
C SER A 187 -7.03 1.94 -15.75
N VAL A 188 -7.07 3.12 -15.14
CA VAL A 188 -7.64 3.35 -13.81
C VAL A 188 -9.15 3.43 -13.93
N VAL A 189 -9.83 2.59 -13.15
CA VAL A 189 -11.30 2.53 -13.07
C VAL A 189 -11.78 3.50 -12.00
N TYR A 190 -12.85 4.24 -12.30
CA TYR A 190 -13.51 5.15 -11.36
C TYR A 190 -14.89 4.64 -10.93
N ALA A 191 -15.33 5.11 -9.78
CA ALA A 191 -16.69 4.92 -9.27
C ALA A 191 -17.45 6.26 -9.21
N ALA A 192 -18.79 6.18 -9.18
CA ALA A 192 -19.60 7.35 -8.85
C ALA A 192 -19.26 7.82 -7.42
N GLY A 193 -19.10 9.13 -7.25
CA GLY A 193 -18.66 9.77 -6.02
C GLY A 193 -17.17 10.09 -5.95
N ASP A 194 -16.34 9.52 -6.83
CA ASP A 194 -14.92 9.85 -6.95
C ASP A 194 -14.71 11.26 -7.52
N TYR A 195 -13.50 11.82 -7.35
CA TYR A 195 -13.15 13.13 -7.89
C TYR A 195 -12.12 13.06 -9.00
N MET A 196 -12.31 13.95 -9.97
CA MET A 196 -11.41 14.28 -11.06
C MET A 196 -10.65 15.53 -10.70
N LYS A 197 -9.32 15.54 -10.81
CA LYS A 197 -8.51 16.73 -10.53
C LYS A 197 -7.45 16.96 -11.61
N VAL A 198 -7.35 18.20 -12.09
CA VAL A 198 -6.34 18.63 -13.06
C VAL A 198 -5.60 19.83 -12.47
N THR A 199 -4.28 19.71 -12.34
CA THR A 199 -3.42 20.67 -11.63
C THR A 199 -2.35 21.22 -12.55
N ARG A 200 -2.11 22.54 -12.47
CA ARG A 200 -0.86 23.15 -12.94
C ARG A 200 0.07 23.38 -11.75
N SER A 201 1.29 22.86 -11.84
CA SER A 201 2.38 23.09 -10.89
C SER A 201 3.63 23.52 -11.64
N GLY A 202 4.06 24.76 -11.41
CA GLY A 202 4.99 25.47 -12.28
C GLY A 202 4.49 25.48 -13.72
N THR A 203 5.24 24.85 -14.62
CA THR A 203 4.88 24.71 -16.04
C THR A 203 4.21 23.38 -16.37
N GLN A 204 4.10 22.47 -15.41
CA GLN A 204 3.65 21.10 -15.65
C GLN A 204 2.17 20.92 -15.34
N ILE A 205 1.47 20.21 -16.22
CA ILE A 205 0.08 19.79 -15.98
C ILE A 205 0.06 18.33 -15.50
N LYS A 206 -0.67 18.08 -14.42
CA LYS A 206 -0.82 16.76 -13.79
C LYS A 206 -2.29 16.42 -13.60
N TYR A 207 -2.63 15.15 -13.79
CA TYR A 207 -3.98 14.62 -13.74
C TYR A 207 -4.10 13.60 -12.63
N TYR A 208 -5.12 13.71 -11.78
CA TYR A 208 -5.29 12.89 -10.60
C TYR A 208 -6.70 12.30 -10.51
N HIS A 209 -6.77 11.10 -9.96
CA HIS A 209 -8.00 10.47 -9.47
C HIS A 209 -7.98 10.47 -7.94
N ILE A 210 -9.10 10.86 -7.32
CA ILE A 210 -9.25 10.81 -5.87
C ILE A 210 -10.49 9.95 -5.58
N LYS A 211 -10.36 8.95 -4.71
CA LYS A 211 -11.52 8.13 -4.33
C LYS A 211 -12.44 8.90 -3.40
N ALA A 212 -13.74 8.60 -3.45
CA ALA A 212 -14.71 9.20 -2.54
C ALA A 212 -14.33 9.04 -1.05
N SER A 213 -13.77 7.87 -0.69
CA SER A 213 -13.32 7.53 0.67
C SER A 213 -12.21 8.42 1.20
N ASP A 214 -11.42 8.98 0.30
CA ASP A 214 -10.20 9.74 0.60
C ASP A 214 -10.51 11.21 0.89
N GLY A 215 -11.70 11.66 0.46
CA GLY A 215 -12.16 13.04 0.57
C GLY A 215 -11.54 13.95 -0.50
N PRO A 216 -12.19 15.10 -0.81
CA PRO A 216 -11.80 15.99 -1.91
C PRO A 216 -10.43 16.66 -1.72
N HIS A 217 -9.87 16.65 -0.51
CA HIS A 217 -8.61 17.29 -0.16
C HIS A 217 -7.39 16.35 -0.25
N ALA A 218 -7.61 15.08 -0.59
CA ALA A 218 -6.52 14.15 -0.80
C ALA A 218 -5.63 14.54 -2.01
N LYS A 219 -4.37 14.08 -2.00
CA LYS A 219 -3.46 14.18 -3.15
C LYS A 219 -4.06 13.60 -4.42
N GLY A 220 -4.66 12.43 -4.28
CA GLY A 220 -5.11 11.58 -5.36
C GLY A 220 -3.97 10.77 -5.99
N THR A 221 -4.35 9.69 -6.66
CA THR A 221 -3.45 8.89 -7.50
C THR A 221 -3.12 9.67 -8.77
N LEU A 222 -1.83 9.91 -9.03
CA LEU A 222 -1.36 10.54 -10.26
C LEU A 222 -1.62 9.61 -11.45
N LEU A 223 -2.44 10.06 -12.39
CA LEU A 223 -2.79 9.32 -13.60
C LEU A 223 -1.79 9.60 -14.73
N TYR A 224 -1.39 10.86 -14.87
CA TYR A 224 -0.53 11.30 -15.96
C TYR A 224 0.10 12.66 -15.65
N THR A 225 1.33 12.86 -16.13
CA THR A 225 1.97 14.17 -16.22
C THR A 225 2.09 14.52 -17.69
N SER A 226 1.53 15.67 -18.08
CA SER A 226 1.58 16.15 -19.45
C SER A 226 3.01 16.35 -19.93
N SER A 227 3.30 15.96 -21.17
CA SER A 227 4.52 16.37 -21.86
C SER A 227 4.40 17.78 -22.47
N LYS A 228 3.18 18.30 -22.61
CA LYS A 228 2.91 19.69 -23.03
C LYS A 228 3.03 20.58 -21.78
N THR A 229 3.93 21.56 -21.84
CA THR A 229 4.07 22.56 -20.79
C THR A 229 3.03 23.67 -20.97
N SER A 230 2.51 24.19 -19.85
CA SER A 230 1.72 25.42 -19.82
C SER A 230 2.58 26.55 -19.26
N ASN A 231 2.63 27.69 -19.96
CA ASN A 231 3.39 28.84 -19.47
C ASN A 231 2.72 29.41 -18.21
N ALA A 232 3.51 29.78 -17.20
CA ALA A 232 3.00 30.31 -15.94
C ALA A 232 2.13 31.59 -16.12
N ASN A 233 2.38 32.35 -17.19
CA ASN A 233 1.62 33.56 -17.53
C ASN A 233 0.34 33.29 -18.32
N THR A 234 0.11 32.07 -18.81
CA THR A 234 -1.15 31.71 -19.46
C THR A 234 -2.23 31.62 -18.40
N LYS A 235 -3.27 32.43 -18.51
CA LYS A 235 -4.42 32.30 -17.61
C LYS A 235 -5.20 31.04 -17.99
N LEU A 236 -5.53 30.21 -17.00
CA LEU A 236 -6.30 28.98 -17.19
C LEU A 236 -7.61 29.04 -16.42
N PHE A 237 -8.66 28.53 -17.04
CA PHE A 237 -10.02 28.47 -16.53
C PHE A 237 -10.40 27.00 -16.29
N LEU A 238 -11.38 26.79 -15.42
CA LEU A 238 -12.11 25.54 -15.35
C LEU A 238 -12.96 25.42 -16.59
N ASP A 239 -12.88 24.26 -17.21
CA ASP A 239 -13.68 23.90 -18.37
C ASP A 239 -14.14 22.45 -18.23
N SER A 240 -15.27 22.14 -18.85
CA SER A 240 -15.84 20.80 -18.82
C SER A 240 -16.65 20.52 -20.07
N SER A 241 -17.02 19.27 -20.30
CA SER A 241 -18.00 18.94 -21.35
C SER A 241 -18.77 17.69 -20.97
N PHE A 242 -20.04 17.64 -21.32
CA PHE A 242 -20.97 16.57 -20.96
C PHE A 242 -21.51 15.91 -22.22
N HIS A 243 -21.37 14.59 -22.33
CA HIS A 243 -21.81 13.85 -23.51
C HIS A 243 -23.18 13.21 -23.35
N ASP A 244 -23.35 12.35 -22.34
CA ASP A 244 -24.56 11.54 -22.20
C ASP A 244 -25.67 12.30 -21.46
N VAL A 245 -26.92 12.09 -21.85
CA VAL A 245 -28.05 12.57 -21.05
C VAL A 245 -28.03 11.86 -19.69
N GLY A 246 -28.15 12.63 -18.63
CA GLY A 246 -28.01 12.21 -17.25
C GLY A 246 -26.59 12.31 -16.71
N ALA A 247 -25.55 12.60 -17.51
CA ALA A 247 -24.18 12.72 -17.02
C ALA A 247 -24.02 13.86 -16.01
N LYS A 248 -23.27 13.63 -14.92
CA LYS A 248 -23.18 14.53 -13.77
C LYS A 248 -21.76 14.85 -13.32
N LEU A 249 -21.49 16.14 -13.12
CA LEU A 249 -20.41 16.63 -12.29
C LEU A 249 -21.03 17.42 -11.13
N ALA A 250 -20.51 17.22 -9.94
CA ALA A 250 -20.92 17.93 -8.73
C ALA A 250 -19.70 18.55 -8.07
N GLU A 251 -19.92 19.49 -7.15
CA GLU A 251 -18.84 20.08 -6.33
C GLU A 251 -17.69 20.60 -7.22
N MET A 252 -18.04 21.19 -8.38
CA MET A 252 -17.07 21.73 -9.33
C MET A 252 -16.43 22.98 -8.74
N GLN A 253 -15.10 23.00 -8.66
CA GLN A 253 -14.36 24.08 -8.02
C GLN A 253 -13.06 24.38 -8.75
N ILE A 254 -12.70 25.66 -8.78
CA ILE A 254 -11.44 26.19 -9.28
C ILE A 254 -10.69 26.93 -8.17
N PHE A 255 -9.39 26.66 -8.09
CA PHE A 255 -8.51 27.22 -7.08
C PHE A 255 -7.25 27.79 -7.74
N SER A 256 -6.81 28.95 -7.25
CA SER A 256 -5.50 29.52 -7.53
C SER A 256 -4.62 29.37 -6.31
N GLY A 257 -3.32 29.17 -6.49
CA GLY A 257 -2.36 29.23 -5.39
C GLY A 257 -1.04 29.80 -5.88
N LYS A 258 -0.47 30.79 -5.17
CA LYS A 258 0.97 31.06 -5.28
C LYS A 258 1.78 29.91 -4.67
N ASN A 259 1.17 29.14 -3.77
CA ASN A 259 1.65 27.91 -3.17
C ASN A 259 0.51 26.89 -3.29
N LEU A 260 0.72 25.79 -4.04
CA LEU A 260 -0.28 24.74 -4.22
C LEU A 260 -0.73 24.13 -2.88
N PRO A 261 -1.97 23.63 -2.80
CA PRO A 261 -2.58 23.18 -1.55
C PRO A 261 -1.77 22.10 -0.84
N PHE A 262 -1.85 22.14 0.49
CA PHE A 262 -1.73 20.96 1.34
C PHE A 262 -2.63 19.86 0.78
N SER A 263 -2.01 18.94 0.08
CA SER A 263 -2.63 17.69 -0.30
C SER A 263 -2.20 16.70 0.76
N VAL A 264 -3.13 16.24 1.60
CA VAL A 264 -2.83 15.15 2.52
C VAL A 264 -2.62 13.91 1.66
N ASP A 265 -1.40 13.38 1.70
CA ASP A 265 -1.13 12.11 1.07
C ASP A 265 -1.80 11.01 1.90
N VAL A 266 -2.86 10.43 1.33
CA VAL A 266 -3.66 9.35 1.92
C VAL A 266 -3.29 7.99 1.31
N GLY A 267 -2.32 7.98 0.38
CA GLY A 267 -1.77 6.80 -0.27
C GLY A 267 -0.71 6.11 0.58
N ALA A 268 -0.77 6.21 1.91
CA ALA A 268 0.19 5.51 2.77
C ALA A 268 0.10 3.98 2.54
N PRO A 269 1.24 3.27 2.47
CA PRO A 269 1.26 1.81 2.32
C PRO A 269 0.52 1.11 3.45
N LYS A 270 -0.24 0.05 3.13
CA LYS A 270 -1.09 -0.65 4.11
C LYS A 270 -0.80 -2.15 4.11
N PRO A 271 -0.86 -2.82 5.27
CA PRO A 271 -0.87 -4.28 5.31
C PRO A 271 -2.00 -4.86 4.45
N ILE A 272 -1.69 -5.84 3.60
CA ILE A 272 -2.72 -6.58 2.86
C ILE A 272 -3.54 -7.49 3.80
N ALA A 273 -4.64 -8.05 3.28
CA ALA A 273 -5.36 -9.09 4.00
C ALA A 273 -4.43 -10.28 4.32
N ASN A 274 -4.42 -10.73 5.58
CA ASN A 274 -3.52 -11.77 6.09
C ASN A 274 -2.02 -11.46 5.87
N ALA A 275 -1.62 -10.20 5.97
CA ALA A 275 -0.25 -9.73 5.69
C ALA A 275 0.89 -10.39 6.48
N TRP A 276 0.60 -11.04 7.61
CA TRP A 276 1.60 -11.55 8.54
C TRP A 276 1.85 -13.04 8.37
N HIS A 277 3.11 -13.42 8.19
CA HIS A 277 3.55 -14.81 8.01
C HIS A 277 4.72 -15.14 8.92
N ILE A 278 4.71 -16.32 9.53
CA ILE A 278 5.85 -16.87 10.27
C ILE A 278 6.46 -18.03 9.50
N ASP A 279 7.76 -17.98 9.21
CA ASP A 279 8.48 -19.14 8.69
C ASP A 279 8.75 -20.10 9.87
N SER A 280 7.90 -21.12 9.98
CA SER A 280 8.03 -22.20 10.96
C SER A 280 8.85 -23.39 10.43
N GLY A 281 9.71 -23.16 9.43
CA GLY A 281 10.61 -24.18 8.89
C GLY A 281 11.47 -24.85 9.97
N ALA A 282 12.03 -24.05 10.89
CA ALA A 282 12.84 -24.52 12.02
C ALA A 282 12.00 -25.04 13.21
N ALA A 283 10.70 -24.73 13.26
CA ALA A 283 9.86 -25.23 14.33
C ALA A 283 9.61 -26.73 14.16
N ASN A 284 9.65 -27.42 15.30
CA ASN A 284 9.26 -28.82 15.38
C ASN A 284 7.73 -28.96 15.13
N SER A 285 7.23 -30.17 14.90
CA SER A 285 5.83 -30.55 14.68
C SER A 285 4.82 -29.98 15.69
N LYS A 286 5.25 -29.63 16.90
CA LYS A 286 4.42 -29.01 17.95
C LYS A 286 4.51 -27.48 17.93
N GLY A 287 5.19 -26.90 16.94
CA GLY A 287 5.45 -25.46 16.84
C GLY A 287 6.45 -24.95 17.88
N VAL A 288 7.32 -25.83 18.41
CA VAL A 288 8.35 -25.45 19.39
C VAL A 288 9.66 -25.21 18.67
N PHE A 289 10.31 -24.09 19.00
CA PHE A 289 11.63 -23.74 18.51
C PHE A 289 12.72 -24.13 19.53
N THR A 290 13.89 -24.49 19.03
CA THR A 290 15.07 -24.87 19.82
C THR A 290 16.09 -23.74 19.86
N ILE A 291 17.02 -23.79 20.83
CA ILE A 291 18.06 -22.77 20.99
C ILE A 291 18.90 -22.70 19.71
N GLY A 292 19.08 -21.49 19.18
CA GLY A 292 19.81 -21.22 17.95
C GLY A 292 18.95 -21.16 16.70
N ASP A 293 17.68 -21.58 16.76
CA ASP A 293 16.77 -21.47 15.63
C ASP A 293 16.51 -20.00 15.29
N GLU A 294 16.48 -19.69 13.99
CA GLU A 294 16.09 -18.38 13.48
C GLU A 294 14.61 -18.41 13.08
N ILE A 295 13.81 -17.59 13.76
CA ILE A 295 12.40 -17.40 13.47
C ILE A 295 12.27 -16.19 12.55
N LYS A 296 11.62 -16.35 11.40
CA LYS A 296 11.34 -15.24 10.47
C LYS A 296 9.88 -14.86 10.51
N LEU A 297 9.61 -13.57 10.69
CA LEU A 297 8.29 -12.96 10.61
C LEU A 297 8.27 -12.01 9.40
N THR A 298 7.32 -12.21 8.49
CA THR A 298 7.16 -11.39 7.29
C THR A 298 5.88 -10.59 7.37
N LEU A 299 5.97 -9.28 7.09
CA LEU A 299 4.85 -8.39 6.81
C LEU A 299 4.80 -8.10 5.32
N THR A 300 3.63 -8.30 4.69
CA THR A 300 3.38 -7.92 3.30
C THR A 300 2.47 -6.69 3.23
N ILE A 301 2.83 -5.73 2.38
CA ILE A 301 2.10 -4.47 2.16
C ILE A 301 1.65 -4.36 0.70
N ASP A 302 0.64 -3.52 0.46
CA ASP A 302 -0.02 -3.35 -0.85
C ASP A 302 0.82 -2.59 -1.88
N GLU A 303 1.84 -1.86 -1.45
CA GLU A 303 2.79 -1.16 -2.32
C GLU A 303 4.23 -1.21 -1.81
N ALA A 304 5.17 -0.74 -2.63
CA ALA A 304 6.60 -0.83 -2.33
C ALA A 304 7.06 0.30 -1.41
N VAL A 305 7.89 -0.04 -0.43
CA VAL A 305 8.59 0.90 0.44
C VAL A 305 10.10 0.73 0.33
N THR A 306 10.83 1.78 0.69
CA THR A 306 12.29 1.76 0.82
C THR A 306 12.66 1.34 2.24
N LEU A 307 13.43 0.25 2.37
CA LEU A 307 13.96 -0.18 3.66
C LEU A 307 14.94 0.85 4.22
N ALA A 308 14.78 1.17 5.50
CA ALA A 308 15.70 2.01 6.25
C ALA A 308 15.88 1.45 7.66
N LYS A 309 16.95 1.90 8.34
CA LYS A 309 17.26 1.54 9.73
C LYS A 309 17.15 0.02 10.00
N VAL A 310 17.59 -0.80 9.04
CA VAL A 310 17.69 -2.26 9.18
C VAL A 310 18.53 -2.59 10.42
N GLY A 311 18.07 -3.54 11.23
CA GLY A 311 18.64 -3.88 12.53
C GLY A 311 18.17 -3.01 13.71
N SER A 312 17.50 -1.88 13.46
CA SER A 312 16.88 -1.04 14.51
C SER A 312 15.35 -1.11 14.51
N ASN A 313 14.74 -1.09 13.32
CA ASN A 313 13.31 -1.32 13.17
C ASN A 313 12.95 -2.72 13.66
N LYS A 314 11.87 -2.86 14.44
CA LYS A 314 11.57 -4.10 15.17
C LYS A 314 10.09 -4.35 15.41
N ILE A 315 9.78 -5.60 15.71
CA ILE A 315 8.47 -6.05 16.18
C ILE A 315 8.65 -6.83 17.47
N ILE A 316 7.78 -6.59 18.43
CA ILE A 316 7.75 -7.31 19.71
C ILE A 316 6.74 -8.44 19.61
N VAL A 317 7.20 -9.68 19.70
CA VAL A 317 6.37 -10.87 19.73
C VAL A 317 6.74 -11.70 20.95
N ALA A 318 5.76 -12.07 21.78
CA ALA A 318 6.01 -12.78 23.04
C ALA A 318 7.06 -12.11 23.96
N GLY A 319 7.17 -10.78 23.91
CA GLY A 319 8.19 -10.02 24.64
C GLY A 319 9.61 -10.12 24.08
N LYS A 320 9.79 -10.62 22.85
CA LYS A 320 11.06 -10.73 22.13
C LYS A 320 11.12 -9.75 20.97
N GLU A 321 12.29 -9.17 20.72
CA GLU A 321 12.50 -8.20 19.64
C GLU A 321 12.92 -8.92 18.35
N PHE A 322 12.03 -8.94 17.38
CA PHE A 322 12.30 -9.37 16.02
C PHE A 322 12.83 -8.17 15.25
N LEU A 323 14.09 -8.24 14.80
CA LEU A 323 14.75 -7.11 14.14
C LEU A 323 14.57 -7.20 12.63
N LEU A 324 14.32 -6.06 11.98
CA LEU A 324 14.22 -5.96 10.53
C LEU A 324 15.55 -6.39 9.89
N THR A 325 15.46 -7.20 8.84
CA THR A 325 16.58 -7.68 8.03
C THR A 325 16.51 -7.16 6.59
N GLY A 326 17.60 -7.29 5.85
CA GLY A 326 17.73 -6.81 4.47
C GLY A 326 18.86 -5.79 4.32
N ALA A 327 18.79 -4.95 3.29
CA ALA A 327 19.73 -3.86 3.06
C ALA A 327 18.98 -2.53 3.01
N ASN A 328 19.50 -1.49 3.69
CA ASN A 328 18.98 -0.13 3.59
C ASN A 328 18.98 0.34 2.12
N GLY A 329 17.94 1.08 1.72
CA GLY A 329 17.73 1.54 0.34
C GLY A 329 17.03 0.52 -0.58
N THR A 330 16.71 -0.68 -0.08
CA THR A 330 16.01 -1.70 -0.89
C THR A 330 14.53 -1.37 -1.04
N LEU A 331 14.03 -1.35 -2.28
CA LEU A 331 12.59 -1.30 -2.57
C LEU A 331 11.96 -2.68 -2.40
N THR A 332 10.89 -2.78 -1.61
CA THR A 332 10.21 -4.05 -1.34
C THR A 332 8.77 -3.84 -0.89
N ASN A 333 7.91 -4.81 -1.17
CA ASN A 333 6.55 -4.91 -0.62
C ASN A 333 6.49 -5.86 0.58
N THR A 334 7.64 -6.37 1.03
CA THR A 334 7.75 -7.28 2.17
C THR A 334 8.84 -6.82 3.14
N LEU A 335 8.51 -6.83 4.43
CA LEU A 335 9.44 -6.57 5.52
C LEU A 335 9.67 -7.88 6.28
N VAL A 336 10.92 -8.31 6.39
CA VAL A 336 11.29 -9.57 7.07
C VAL A 336 12.02 -9.26 8.36
N PHE A 337 11.49 -9.74 9.48
CA PHE A 337 12.05 -9.58 10.81
C PHE A 337 12.51 -10.93 11.35
N THR A 338 13.67 -10.96 12.02
CA THR A 338 14.24 -12.20 12.53
C THR A 338 14.52 -12.16 14.03
N TYR A 339 14.40 -13.32 14.66
CA TYR A 339 14.79 -13.55 16.05
C TYR A 339 15.50 -14.89 16.16
N THR A 340 16.65 -14.91 16.84
CA THR A 340 17.36 -16.15 17.18
C THR A 340 16.97 -16.59 18.59
N VAL A 341 16.47 -17.83 18.72
CA VAL A 341 16.04 -18.39 20.01
C VAL A 341 17.21 -18.55 20.96
N LYS A 342 17.05 -18.04 22.17
CA LYS A 342 18.06 -18.02 23.23
C LYS A 342 17.69 -18.99 24.36
N ILE A 343 18.67 -19.30 25.19
CA ILE A 343 18.45 -20.11 26.39
C ILE A 343 17.41 -19.45 27.30
N ASN A 344 16.48 -20.26 27.84
CA ASN A 344 15.34 -19.84 28.66
C ASN A 344 14.23 -19.05 27.93
N ASP A 345 14.22 -19.01 26.61
CA ASP A 345 13.04 -18.50 25.90
C ASP A 345 11.85 -19.46 26.02
N THR A 346 10.76 -19.00 26.65
CA THR A 346 9.44 -19.65 26.57
C THR A 346 8.71 -19.19 25.32
N VAL A 347 9.11 -19.69 24.15
CA VAL A 347 8.41 -19.46 22.88
C VAL A 347 7.42 -20.61 22.64
N GLY A 348 6.29 -20.59 23.35
CA GLY A 348 5.17 -21.51 23.08
C GLY A 348 4.18 -20.92 22.08
N ASN A 349 3.52 -21.78 21.28
CA ASN A 349 2.50 -21.38 20.30
C ASN A 349 1.35 -20.54 20.87
N LYS A 350 1.08 -20.62 22.18
CA LYS A 350 0.05 -19.85 22.89
C LYS A 350 0.43 -18.38 23.16
N PHE A 351 1.70 -18.00 23.00
CA PHE A 351 2.21 -16.66 23.33
C PHE A 351 2.74 -15.89 22.12
N PHE A 352 2.66 -16.46 20.93
CA PHE A 352 3.20 -15.86 19.71
C PHE A 352 2.13 -15.01 19.01
N ASN A 353 1.94 -13.79 19.53
CA ASN A 353 0.98 -12.83 18.99
C ASN A 353 1.58 -11.42 18.93
N ILE A 354 1.15 -10.65 17.93
CA ILE A 354 1.43 -9.22 17.81
C ILE A 354 0.27 -8.49 18.49
N ASN A 355 0.51 -7.84 19.63
CA ASN A 355 -0.54 -7.19 20.43
C ASN A 355 -0.91 -5.80 19.88
N GLY A 356 -1.42 -5.77 18.65
CA GLY A 356 -1.79 -4.54 17.96
C GLY A 356 -0.60 -3.69 17.52
N LYS A 357 -0.89 -2.49 16.98
CA LYS A 357 0.13 -1.57 16.42
C LYS A 357 1.28 -1.20 17.38
N ASN A 358 1.02 -1.19 18.69
CA ASN A 358 2.03 -0.82 19.70
C ASN A 358 3.17 -1.84 19.84
N SER A 359 3.03 -3.01 19.24
CA SER A 359 4.10 -4.02 19.18
C SER A 359 5.03 -3.80 17.98
N ILE A 360 4.78 -2.80 17.13
CA ILE A 360 5.49 -2.57 15.88
C ILE A 360 6.19 -1.22 15.95
N PHE A 361 7.50 -1.22 15.70
CA PHE A 361 8.36 -0.04 15.80
C PHE A 361 9.10 0.13 14.48
N LEU A 362 8.50 0.91 13.58
CA LEU A 362 9.05 1.25 12.27
C LEU A 362 9.32 2.74 12.19
N SER A 363 10.47 3.09 11.62
CA SER A 363 10.91 4.46 11.38
C SER A 363 11.68 4.54 10.07
N ASP A 364 11.47 5.65 9.35
CA ASP A 364 12.09 6.00 8.07
C ASP A 364 11.86 5.00 6.93
N ILE A 365 10.92 4.06 7.11
CA ILE A 365 10.45 3.18 6.03
C ILE A 365 9.30 3.89 5.34
N VAL A 366 9.54 4.35 4.11
CA VAL A 366 8.61 5.17 3.34
C VAL A 366 8.46 4.67 1.91
N ASP A 367 7.32 4.94 1.29
CA ASP A 367 7.09 4.70 -0.15
C ASP A 367 7.85 5.72 -1.04
N GLY A 368 7.58 5.68 -2.35
CA GLY A 368 8.17 6.62 -3.31
C GLY A 368 7.72 8.08 -3.15
N ASP A 369 6.62 8.31 -2.40
CA ASP A 369 6.04 9.62 -2.12
C ASP A 369 6.43 10.15 -0.72
N GLY A 370 7.11 9.35 0.10
CA GLY A 370 7.56 9.70 1.45
C GLY A 370 6.62 9.28 2.57
N ASN A 371 5.57 8.49 2.29
CA ASN A 371 4.57 8.09 3.28
C ASN A 371 5.05 6.89 4.11
N THR A 372 4.84 6.95 5.42
CA THR A 372 5.06 5.81 6.32
C THR A 372 3.93 4.79 6.22
N ILE A 373 4.21 3.53 6.53
CA ILE A 373 3.21 2.45 6.53
C ILE A 373 2.08 2.74 7.54
N ASP A 374 0.84 2.74 7.06
CA ASP A 374 -0.37 2.86 7.88
C ASP A 374 -0.73 1.50 8.50
N LEU A 375 -0.52 1.39 9.81
CA LEU A 375 -0.82 0.19 10.62
C LEU A 375 -2.16 0.30 11.38
N SER A 376 -3.00 1.28 11.05
CA SER A 376 -4.28 1.54 11.75
C SER A 376 -5.26 0.37 11.69
N SER A 377 -5.17 -0.46 10.65
CA SER A 377 -5.99 -1.67 10.48
C SER A 377 -5.68 -2.76 11.52
N ILE A 378 -4.53 -2.70 12.19
CA ILE A 378 -4.11 -3.69 13.20
C ILE A 378 -4.70 -3.31 14.57
N THR A 379 -5.99 -3.58 14.74
CA THR A 379 -6.77 -3.24 15.95
C THR A 379 -6.84 -4.36 16.98
N SER A 380 -6.51 -5.59 16.59
CA SER A 380 -6.59 -6.78 17.44
C SER A 380 -5.30 -7.59 17.37
N PRO A 381 -5.05 -8.47 18.36
CA PRO A 381 -3.88 -9.33 18.32
C PRO A 381 -3.84 -10.19 17.06
N VAL A 382 -2.71 -10.16 16.33
CA VAL A 382 -2.48 -11.09 15.21
C VAL A 382 -1.96 -12.39 15.80
N LYS A 383 -2.74 -13.47 15.68
CA LYS A 383 -2.37 -14.80 16.20
C LYS A 383 -1.47 -15.51 15.21
N LEU A 384 -0.25 -15.85 15.62
CA LEU A 384 0.74 -16.55 14.82
C LEU A 384 0.92 -17.97 15.39
N SER A 385 -0.02 -18.88 15.13
CA SER A 385 0.00 -20.22 15.72
C SER A 385 -0.09 -21.34 14.69
N ASN A 386 0.71 -22.40 14.88
CA ASN A 386 0.54 -23.69 14.21
C ASN A 386 -0.52 -24.51 14.97
N GLU A 387 -1.80 -24.33 14.64
CA GLU A 387 -2.86 -25.20 15.14
C GLU A 387 -3.01 -26.40 14.20
N SER A 388 -3.08 -27.61 14.78
CA SER A 388 -3.45 -28.79 14.02
C SER A 388 -4.88 -28.59 13.51
N LEU A 389 -5.04 -28.62 12.19
CA LEU A 389 -6.34 -28.38 11.56
C LEU A 389 -7.25 -29.61 11.66
N ASP A 390 -6.66 -30.80 11.62
CA ASP A 390 -7.37 -32.06 11.61
C ASP A 390 -6.60 -33.15 12.35
N THR A 391 -7.27 -33.79 13.31
CA THR A 391 -6.78 -34.99 14.00
C THR A 391 -7.56 -36.25 13.61
N ASP A 392 -8.68 -36.08 12.89
CA ASP A 392 -9.61 -37.15 12.52
C ASP A 392 -9.47 -37.46 11.02
N LEU A 393 -8.31 -38.01 10.65
CA LEU A 393 -8.00 -38.32 9.25
C LEU A 393 -8.89 -39.45 8.71
N THR A 394 -9.30 -39.30 7.44
CA THR A 394 -10.12 -40.26 6.71
C THR A 394 -9.25 -41.28 6.01
N ILE A 395 -9.59 -42.56 6.14
CA ILE A 395 -8.91 -43.67 5.45
C ILE A 395 -9.67 -44.01 4.17
N GLY A 396 -8.99 -43.95 3.03
CA GLY A 396 -9.54 -44.36 1.74
C GLY A 396 -8.96 -45.70 1.24
N GLY A 397 -9.63 -46.28 0.24
CA GLY A 397 -9.22 -47.54 -0.38
C GLY A 397 -9.74 -48.80 0.31
N GLY A 398 -10.68 -48.66 1.25
CA GLY A 398 -11.35 -49.76 1.97
C GLY A 398 -10.55 -50.27 3.19
N ASN A 399 -10.75 -51.53 3.58
CA ASN A 399 -10.12 -52.16 4.76
C ASN A 399 -8.64 -52.54 4.53
N LYS A 400 -7.87 -51.66 3.87
CA LYS A 400 -6.47 -51.91 3.47
C LYS A 400 -5.45 -51.21 4.36
N ILE A 401 -5.91 -50.33 5.24
CA ILE A 401 -5.10 -49.62 6.24
C ILE A 401 -5.68 -49.92 7.62
N THR A 402 -4.79 -50.19 8.57
CA THR A 402 -5.12 -50.27 10.00
C THR A 402 -4.59 -49.03 10.70
N HIS A 403 -5.40 -48.47 11.59
CA HIS A 403 -5.02 -47.34 12.44
C HIS A 403 -4.90 -47.85 13.89
N THR A 404 -3.74 -47.65 14.50
CA THR A 404 -3.50 -48.04 15.90
C THR A 404 -3.70 -46.84 16.83
N ASN A 405 -3.96 -47.11 18.11
CA ASN A 405 -4.10 -46.07 19.15
C ASN A 405 -2.84 -45.19 19.33
N GLY A 406 -1.71 -45.55 18.71
CA GLY A 406 -0.49 -44.73 18.68
C GLY A 406 -0.39 -43.76 17.51
N GLY A 407 -1.46 -43.60 16.70
CA GLY A 407 -1.45 -42.73 15.52
C GLY A 407 -0.70 -43.29 14.32
N VAL A 408 -0.47 -44.61 14.29
CA VAL A 408 0.22 -45.28 13.18
C VAL A 408 -0.82 -45.77 12.18
N TYR A 409 -0.64 -45.39 10.92
CA TYR A 409 -1.38 -45.90 9.76
C TYR A 409 -0.52 -46.93 9.04
N GLU A 410 -0.91 -48.19 9.09
CA GLU A 410 -0.19 -49.30 8.48
C GLU A 410 -1.02 -49.92 7.35
N LYS A 411 -0.43 -50.01 6.16
CA LYS A 411 -1.04 -50.71 5.03
C LYS A 411 -0.89 -52.21 5.20
N THR A 412 -2.00 -52.93 5.15
CA THR A 412 -2.08 -54.38 5.37
C THR A 412 -2.40 -55.18 4.11
N ALA A 413 -2.80 -54.49 3.02
CA ALA A 413 -3.15 -55.12 1.75
C ALA A 413 -1.95 -55.33 0.81
N SER A 414 -2.19 -56.01 -0.31
CA SER A 414 -1.19 -56.27 -1.35
C SER A 414 -0.54 -54.98 -1.92
N ALA A 415 0.66 -55.15 -2.49
CA ALA A 415 1.45 -54.05 -3.04
C ALA A 415 0.69 -53.25 -4.12
N GLY A 416 0.85 -51.93 -4.09
CA GLY A 416 0.24 -50.99 -5.03
C GLY A 416 -0.18 -49.68 -4.35
N TRP A 417 -0.45 -48.64 -5.15
CA TRP A 417 -1.03 -47.37 -4.68
C TRP A 417 -2.55 -47.47 -4.78
N ASN A 418 -3.18 -47.99 -3.73
CA ASN A 418 -4.61 -48.35 -3.72
C ASN A 418 -5.28 -48.14 -2.35
N ALA A 419 -4.64 -47.33 -1.50
CA ALA A 419 -5.07 -46.96 -0.16
C ALA A 419 -4.34 -45.68 0.26
N ASP A 420 -5.02 -44.80 0.98
CA ASP A 420 -4.56 -43.48 1.39
C ASP A 420 -5.13 -43.08 2.76
N VAL A 421 -4.56 -42.02 3.32
CA VAL A 421 -5.05 -41.34 4.51
C VAL A 421 -5.08 -39.84 4.19
N ALA A 422 -6.25 -39.23 4.28
CA ALA A 422 -6.47 -37.83 3.89
C ALA A 422 -7.10 -37.03 5.03
N SER A 423 -6.82 -35.73 5.06
CA SER A 423 -7.50 -34.79 5.96
C SER A 423 -8.87 -34.40 5.40
N SER A 424 -9.83 -34.18 6.30
CA SER A 424 -11.15 -33.61 5.99
C SER A 424 -11.13 -32.08 5.94
N LYS A 425 -10.11 -31.46 6.55
CA LYS A 425 -9.91 -30.02 6.61
C LYS A 425 -8.59 -29.63 5.95
N GLY A 426 -8.64 -28.62 5.10
CA GLY A 426 -7.48 -28.03 4.44
C GLY A 426 -7.14 -26.62 4.94
N PHE A 427 -6.13 -26.01 4.32
CA PHE A 427 -5.75 -24.62 4.52
C PHE A 427 -5.65 -23.89 3.18
N ILE A 428 -5.97 -22.59 3.17
CA ILE A 428 -5.93 -21.76 1.95
C ILE A 428 -4.58 -21.05 1.78
N ASN A 429 -3.93 -20.70 2.90
CA ASN A 429 -2.70 -19.91 2.94
C ASN A 429 -1.47 -20.81 3.16
N ASP A 430 -0.64 -20.47 4.15
CA ASP A 430 0.50 -21.27 4.58
C ASP A 430 0.06 -22.40 5.49
N GLY A 431 0.79 -23.50 5.40
CA GLY A 431 0.50 -24.70 6.16
C GLY A 431 1.44 -25.83 5.74
N TYR A 432 1.43 -26.91 6.50
CA TYR A 432 2.25 -28.07 6.20
C TYR A 432 1.56 -29.36 6.63
N VAL A 433 1.97 -30.43 5.98
CA VAL A 433 1.73 -31.80 6.45
C VAL A 433 3.05 -32.38 6.93
N ILE A 434 3.01 -33.17 8.01
CA ILE A 434 4.18 -33.87 8.54
C ILE A 434 3.79 -35.30 8.95
N ALA A 435 4.66 -36.27 8.70
CA ALA A 435 4.47 -37.64 9.15
C ALA A 435 5.80 -38.31 9.53
N LYS A 436 5.75 -39.19 10.52
CA LYS A 436 6.87 -40.04 10.92
C LYS A 436 6.92 -41.29 10.04
N LEU A 437 8.10 -41.62 9.54
CA LEU A 437 8.34 -42.88 8.85
C LEU A 437 8.44 -44.02 9.86
N GLY A 438 7.55 -45.02 9.71
CA GLY A 438 7.59 -46.26 10.49
C GLY A 438 8.70 -47.19 10.01
N ASN A 439 8.41 -47.99 8.98
CA ASN A 439 9.35 -48.94 8.36
C ASN A 439 9.81 -48.48 6.96
N THR A 440 10.81 -49.15 6.39
CA THR A 440 11.37 -48.86 5.05
C THR A 440 10.52 -49.40 3.90
N GLY A 441 9.23 -49.04 3.90
CA GLY A 441 8.30 -49.25 2.78
C GLY A 441 8.30 -48.06 1.82
N ARG A 442 7.47 -48.15 0.77
CA ARG A 442 7.21 -47.04 -0.15
C ARG A 442 6.02 -46.22 0.34
N VAL A 443 6.23 -44.94 0.66
CA VAL A 443 5.18 -44.04 1.19
C VAL A 443 5.33 -42.66 0.57
N MET A 444 4.21 -42.01 0.23
CA MET A 444 4.15 -40.61 -0.19
C MET A 444 3.36 -39.80 0.83
N LEU A 445 3.85 -38.59 1.11
CA LEU A 445 3.18 -37.59 1.94
C LEU A 445 3.15 -36.28 1.17
N GLY A 446 2.02 -35.58 1.17
CA GLY A 446 1.91 -34.38 0.37
C GLY A 446 0.67 -33.55 0.60
N LEU A 447 0.59 -32.47 -0.18
CA LEU A 447 -0.53 -31.55 -0.24
C LEU A 447 -1.28 -31.78 -1.56
N SER A 448 -2.60 -31.69 -1.51
CA SER A 448 -3.47 -31.77 -2.68
C SER A 448 -4.61 -30.76 -2.56
N SER A 449 -5.10 -30.32 -3.72
CA SER A 449 -6.28 -29.46 -3.85
C SER A 449 -7.59 -30.27 -3.76
N ASP A 450 -7.54 -31.56 -4.07
CA ASP A 450 -8.63 -32.52 -3.89
C ASP A 450 -8.11 -33.91 -3.47
N ASN A 451 -9.02 -34.81 -3.08
CA ASN A 451 -8.70 -36.23 -2.85
C ASN A 451 -9.65 -37.09 -3.70
N THR A 452 -9.37 -37.14 -5.00
CA THR A 452 -10.24 -37.78 -6.00
C THR A 452 -10.18 -39.31 -6.00
N ASP A 453 -9.07 -39.88 -5.55
CA ASP A 453 -8.85 -41.33 -5.46
C ASP A 453 -7.88 -41.71 -4.33
N SER A 454 -7.79 -43.01 -4.05
CA SER A 454 -6.85 -43.58 -3.07
C SER A 454 -5.49 -43.95 -3.68
N SER A 455 -4.98 -43.11 -4.58
CA SER A 455 -3.71 -43.29 -5.29
C SER A 455 -2.81 -42.06 -5.10
N TYR A 456 -1.53 -42.20 -5.42
CA TYR A 456 -0.57 -41.09 -5.38
C TYR A 456 -0.83 -40.03 -6.46
N THR A 457 -1.66 -40.37 -7.44
CA THR A 457 -1.99 -39.54 -8.59
C THR A 457 -2.82 -38.32 -8.24
N SER A 458 -3.60 -38.38 -7.14
CA SER A 458 -4.36 -37.25 -6.60
C SER A 458 -3.50 -36.27 -5.79
N ILE A 459 -2.22 -36.55 -5.55
CA ILE A 459 -1.35 -35.69 -4.76
C ILE A 459 -0.64 -34.66 -5.66
N ASP A 460 -0.92 -33.38 -5.41
CA ASP A 460 -0.32 -32.27 -6.17
C ASP A 460 1.16 -32.08 -5.86
N TYR A 461 1.54 -32.17 -4.58
CA TYR A 461 2.92 -31.96 -4.13
C TYR A 461 3.32 -33.01 -3.11
N ALA A 462 4.18 -33.96 -3.48
CA ALA A 462 4.53 -35.09 -2.63
C ALA A 462 6.04 -35.24 -2.41
N LEU A 463 6.41 -35.57 -1.17
CA LEU A 463 7.67 -36.21 -0.86
C LEU A 463 7.44 -37.73 -0.88
N TYR A 464 8.24 -38.44 -1.66
CA TYR A 464 8.17 -39.90 -1.81
C TYR A 464 9.37 -40.58 -1.17
N ALA A 465 9.12 -41.35 -0.12
CA ALA A 465 10.09 -42.23 0.50
C ALA A 465 10.16 -43.54 -0.28
N ASP A 466 11.23 -43.78 -1.05
CA ASP A 466 11.36 -44.98 -1.89
C ASP A 466 12.47 -45.90 -1.38
N SER A 467 12.06 -47.01 -0.76
CA SER A 467 12.98 -48.04 -0.30
C SER A 467 13.62 -48.84 -1.44
N GLY A 468 12.98 -48.90 -2.61
CA GLY A 468 13.49 -49.62 -3.78
C GLY A 468 14.69 -48.97 -4.46
N ILE A 469 15.08 -47.76 -4.05
CA ILE A 469 16.28 -47.07 -4.54
C ILE A 469 17.29 -46.77 -3.41
N GLY A 470 17.26 -47.58 -2.35
CA GLY A 470 18.15 -47.47 -1.20
C GLY A 470 17.70 -46.43 -0.19
N ASN A 471 16.40 -46.44 0.16
CA ASN A 471 15.77 -45.55 1.14
C ASN A 471 16.04 -44.07 0.86
N LYS A 472 15.68 -43.58 -0.34
CA LYS A 472 15.89 -42.19 -0.73
C LYS A 472 14.59 -41.44 -0.95
N PHE A 473 14.64 -40.12 -0.74
CA PHE A 473 13.52 -39.25 -1.08
C PHE A 473 13.51 -38.81 -2.54
N ILE A 474 12.32 -38.84 -3.14
CA ILE A 474 12.03 -38.30 -4.47
C ILE A 474 10.93 -37.25 -4.34
N ILE A 475 11.04 -36.15 -5.07
CA ILE A 475 9.99 -35.13 -5.16
C ILE A 475 9.08 -35.47 -6.35
N TYR A 476 7.78 -35.49 -6.08
CA TYR A 476 6.72 -35.65 -7.06
C TYR A 476 5.84 -34.39 -7.06
N GLU A 477 5.49 -33.91 -8.25
CA GLU A 477 4.54 -32.81 -8.42
C GLU A 477 3.60 -33.14 -9.57
N SER A 478 2.30 -32.94 -9.35
CA SER A 478 1.20 -33.28 -10.27
C SER A 478 1.34 -34.70 -10.83
N SER A 479 1.47 -35.69 -9.93
CA SER A 479 1.67 -37.12 -10.23
C SER A 479 2.99 -37.52 -10.93
N GLY A 480 3.84 -36.56 -11.31
CA GLY A 480 5.09 -36.80 -12.04
C GLY A 480 6.34 -36.72 -11.15
N LYS A 481 7.30 -37.62 -11.39
CA LYS A 481 8.63 -37.52 -10.77
C LYS A 481 9.34 -36.26 -11.25
N LYS A 482 9.70 -35.36 -10.31
CA LYS A 482 10.45 -34.14 -10.61
C LYS A 482 11.94 -34.29 -10.32
N ARG A 483 12.29 -34.79 -9.14
CA ARG A 483 13.68 -34.79 -8.68
C ARG A 483 13.99 -35.96 -7.76
N ASN A 484 15.07 -36.69 -8.04
CA ASN A 484 15.69 -37.53 -7.02
C ASN A 484 16.57 -36.64 -6.13
N THR A 485 16.29 -36.60 -4.84
CA THR A 485 17.00 -35.70 -3.91
C THR A 485 18.40 -36.22 -3.57
N GLY A 486 18.63 -37.54 -3.69
CA GLY A 486 19.83 -38.20 -3.19
C GLY A 486 19.88 -38.35 -1.66
N VAL A 487 18.94 -37.76 -0.93
CA VAL A 487 18.87 -37.79 0.53
C VAL A 487 18.38 -39.16 1.00
N VAL A 488 19.15 -39.80 1.87
CA VAL A 488 18.82 -41.10 2.48
C VAL A 488 18.04 -40.87 3.77
N TYR A 489 16.99 -41.65 3.98
CA TYR A 489 16.21 -41.68 5.20
C TYR A 489 16.38 -43.00 5.95
N VAL A 490 16.09 -42.98 7.25
CA VAL A 490 15.96 -44.17 8.08
C VAL A 490 14.59 -44.23 8.75
N ALA A 491 14.23 -45.42 9.24
CA ALA A 491 13.05 -45.60 10.07
C ALA A 491 13.09 -44.64 11.27
N GLY A 492 11.98 -43.94 11.52
CA GLY A 492 11.85 -42.95 12.58
C GLY A 492 12.06 -41.49 12.15
N ASP A 493 12.61 -41.23 10.96
CA ASP A 493 12.71 -39.88 10.38
C ASP A 493 11.34 -39.31 10.01
N TYR A 494 11.25 -37.99 9.77
CA TYR A 494 10.01 -37.33 9.37
C TYR A 494 10.08 -36.76 7.95
N MET A 495 8.93 -36.80 7.31
CA MET A 495 8.64 -36.19 6.02
C MET A 495 7.77 -34.96 6.27
N LYS A 496 8.15 -33.79 5.73
CA LYS A 496 7.33 -32.57 5.81
C LYS A 496 7.23 -31.90 4.44
N VAL A 497 6.01 -31.56 4.04
CA VAL A 497 5.71 -30.76 2.84
C VAL A 497 4.96 -29.53 3.28
N ALA A 498 5.50 -28.35 2.97
CA ALA A 498 4.99 -27.07 3.45
C ALA A 498 4.77 -26.08 2.31
N ARG A 499 3.68 -25.32 2.40
CA ARG A 499 3.45 -24.13 1.59
C ARG A 499 3.83 -22.88 2.38
N SER A 500 4.63 -22.02 1.76
CA SER A 500 5.00 -20.70 2.28
C SER A 500 4.88 -19.68 1.15
N GLY A 501 3.84 -18.84 1.23
CA GLY A 501 3.38 -17.98 0.16
C GLY A 501 3.05 -18.77 -1.11
N THR A 502 3.81 -18.50 -2.17
CA THR A 502 3.69 -19.16 -3.48
C THR A 502 4.63 -20.36 -3.65
N GLN A 503 5.46 -20.67 -2.65
CA GLN A 503 6.46 -21.73 -2.75
C GLN A 503 6.05 -22.98 -1.98
N ILE A 504 6.36 -24.15 -2.56
CA ILE A 504 6.29 -25.45 -1.89
C ILE A 504 7.70 -25.88 -1.50
N LYS A 505 7.88 -26.23 -0.23
CA LYS A 505 9.15 -26.64 0.37
C LYS A 505 9.03 -28.07 0.91
N TYR A 506 10.05 -28.87 0.68
CA TYR A 506 10.12 -30.29 1.06
C TYR A 506 11.26 -30.50 2.06
N TYR A 507 10.98 -31.16 3.18
CA TYR A 507 11.95 -31.34 4.25
C TYR A 507 12.07 -32.81 4.68
N HIS A 508 13.32 -33.20 4.92
CA HIS A 508 13.68 -34.39 5.70
C HIS A 508 14.12 -33.92 7.08
N ILE A 509 13.53 -34.48 8.12
CA ILE A 509 13.88 -34.19 9.51
C ILE A 509 14.34 -35.50 10.14
N LYS A 510 15.55 -35.51 10.72
CA LYS A 510 16.07 -36.73 11.34
C LYS A 510 15.35 -37.02 12.65
N ALA A 511 15.20 -38.29 12.99
CA ALA A 511 14.59 -38.71 14.26
C ALA A 511 15.26 -38.05 15.49
N SER A 512 16.58 -37.83 15.42
CA SER A 512 17.38 -37.18 16.47
C SER A 512 17.00 -35.73 16.73
N ASP A 513 16.46 -35.06 15.72
CA ASP A 513 16.17 -33.63 15.75
C ASP A 513 14.75 -33.38 16.28
N GLY A 514 14.00 -34.46 16.53
CA GLY A 514 12.59 -34.42 16.90
C GLY A 514 11.67 -34.19 15.70
N PRO A 515 10.35 -34.43 15.87
CA PRO A 515 9.35 -34.13 14.85
C PRO A 515 9.15 -32.64 14.69
#